data_AF-A0A382Q764-F1
#
_entry.id   AF-A0A382Q764-F1
#
_cell.length_a   1.000
_cell.length_b   1.000
_cell.length_c   1.000
_cell.angle_alpha   90.00
_cell.angle_beta   90.00
_cell.angle_gamma   90.00
#
_symmetry.space_group_name_H-M   'P 1'
#
loop_
_entity.id
_entity.type
_entity.pdbx_description
1 polymer ?
#
loop_
_entity_poly.entity_id
_entity_poly.type
_entity_poly.pdbx_seq_one_letter_code
_entity_poly.pdbx_strand_id
1 'polypeptide(L)'
;SEQLRAQTASLKQAIDNTEMSVSLMQTAEAALDEVSRSLISARQLTVHAANTGTNDEFMHTADQQEIESILTEINMIAANTQYGKNFLLDGSRAGNGITTGESLEFLDADHRATSSGPGGHEINISRASTRSEVTGSVALSQQIIEQGEQMTITEGGRTVNFKTITNANVEQNMNELALAIEEAGLNLELVRPDTGGSDGFTPQLLTLRHKNYGSEHSFQVTTNTAGLISNQSDVPDWIQTGVDVAGEIAGEESTGRGQVLTGGPGAGVAEGIRIRYTGEKAPEGQTAGTVTFMQNSLEFHIGHNVNHRTKVSFNSVKAATLGSGIQNDSNFSSLA
;
A
#
# COMPACT_ATOMS: atom_id res chain seq x y z
N SER A 1 -30.39 -5.07 -50.31
CA SER A 1 -31.46 -5.40 -49.35
C SER A 1 -30.94 -6.35 -48.27
N GLU A 2 -30.39 -7.51 -48.63
CA GLU A 2 -29.90 -8.50 -47.66
C GLU A 2 -28.74 -8.01 -46.78
N GLN A 3 -27.81 -7.23 -47.34
CA GLN A 3 -26.72 -6.62 -46.57
C GLN A 3 -27.22 -5.63 -45.51
N LEU A 4 -28.25 -4.83 -45.82
CA LEU A 4 -28.85 -3.91 -44.85
C LEU A 4 -29.63 -4.67 -43.78
N ARG A 5 -30.35 -5.74 -44.13
CA ARG A 5 -31.04 -6.61 -43.16
C ARG A 5 -30.06 -7.30 -42.21
N ALA A 6 -28.95 -7.80 -42.73
CA ALA A 6 -27.88 -8.40 -41.93
C ALA A 6 -27.23 -7.37 -40.98
N GLN A 7 -26.98 -6.14 -41.46
CA GLN A 7 -26.47 -5.04 -40.62
C GLN A 7 -27.48 -4.63 -39.54
N THR A 8 -28.77 -4.52 -39.84
CA THR A 8 -29.80 -4.21 -38.84
C THR A 8 -29.91 -5.30 -37.78
N ALA A 9 -29.88 -6.58 -38.17
CA ALA A 9 -29.87 -7.69 -37.22
C ALA A 9 -28.62 -7.69 -36.33
N SER A 10 -27.45 -7.42 -36.91
CA SER A 10 -26.18 -7.32 -36.18
C SER A 10 -26.18 -6.14 -35.20
N LEU A 11 -26.65 -4.96 -35.63
CA LEU A 11 -26.78 -3.79 -34.76
C LEU A 11 -27.76 -4.04 -33.61
N LYS A 12 -28.88 -4.72 -33.87
CA LYS A 12 -29.84 -5.07 -32.81
C LYS A 12 -29.19 -5.99 -31.76
N GLN A 13 -28.47 -7.03 -32.20
CA GLN A 13 -27.73 -7.88 -31.27
C GLN A 13 -26.66 -7.12 -30.48
N ALA A 14 -25.98 -6.16 -31.12
CA ALA A 14 -25.00 -5.31 -30.45
C ALA A 14 -25.64 -4.41 -29.38
N ILE A 15 -26.84 -3.89 -29.63
CA ILE A 15 -27.64 -3.14 -28.65
C ILE A 15 -28.02 -4.05 -27.48
N ASP A 16 -28.59 -5.23 -27.76
CA ASP A 16 -28.99 -6.19 -26.73
C ASP A 16 -27.78 -6.61 -25.86
N ASN A 17 -26.61 -6.82 -26.47
CA ASN A 17 -25.36 -7.11 -25.76
C ASN A 17 -24.90 -5.93 -24.88
N THR A 18 -25.07 -4.71 -25.36
CA THR A 18 -24.71 -3.49 -24.62
C THR A 18 -25.64 -3.33 -23.41
N GLU A 19 -26.95 -3.54 -23.57
CA GLU A 19 -27.92 -3.51 -22.48
C GLU A 19 -27.62 -4.56 -21.41
N MET A 20 -27.23 -5.78 -21.79
CA MET A 20 -26.78 -6.81 -20.85
C MET A 20 -25.50 -6.39 -20.11
N SER A 21 -24.55 -5.78 -20.83
CA SER A 21 -23.29 -5.28 -20.23
C SER A 21 -23.54 -4.19 -19.20
N VAL A 22 -24.42 -3.24 -19.53
CA VAL A 22 -24.85 -2.16 -18.62
C VAL A 22 -25.56 -2.75 -17.40
N SER A 23 -26.46 -3.70 -17.59
CA SER A 23 -27.18 -4.36 -16.48
C SER A 23 -26.23 -5.07 -15.52
N LEU A 24 -25.19 -5.74 -16.06
CA LEU A 24 -24.15 -6.38 -15.26
C LEU A 24 -23.33 -5.34 -14.48
N MET A 25 -22.92 -4.25 -15.13
CA MET A 25 -22.19 -3.16 -14.48
C MET A 25 -23.00 -2.54 -13.34
N GLN A 26 -24.29 -2.28 -13.56
CA GLN A 26 -25.19 -1.74 -12.52
C GLN A 26 -25.36 -2.70 -11.34
N THR A 27 -25.37 -4.01 -11.60
CA THR A 27 -25.43 -5.03 -10.52
C THR A 27 -24.15 -4.99 -9.69
N ALA A 28 -22.98 -4.88 -10.33
CA ALA A 28 -21.71 -4.74 -9.63
C ALA A 28 -21.62 -3.42 -8.86
N GLU A 29 -22.02 -2.30 -9.47
CA GLU A 29 -22.02 -0.97 -8.86
C GLU A 29 -22.91 -0.91 -7.61
N ALA A 30 -24.14 -1.42 -7.68
CA ALA A 30 -25.04 -1.47 -6.54
C ALA A 30 -24.48 -2.29 -5.36
N ALA A 31 -23.79 -3.39 -5.67
CA ALA A 31 -23.13 -4.20 -4.64
C ALA A 31 -21.88 -3.52 -4.06
N LEU A 32 -21.10 -2.81 -4.88
CA LEU A 32 -19.96 -2.01 -4.43
C LEU A 32 -20.39 -0.83 -3.54
N ASP A 33 -21.54 -0.21 -3.83
CA ASP A 33 -22.13 0.81 -2.99
C ASP A 33 -22.47 0.27 -1.59
N GLU A 34 -22.97 -0.96 -1.50
CA GLU A 34 -23.24 -1.60 -0.21
C GLU A 34 -21.95 -1.90 0.55
N VAL A 35 -20.94 -2.48 -0.11
CA VAL A 35 -19.61 -2.69 0.49
C VAL A 35 -19.02 -1.37 0.99
N SER A 36 -19.15 -0.29 0.21
CA SER A 36 -18.68 1.05 0.58
C SER A 36 -19.37 1.55 1.87
N ARG A 37 -20.70 1.37 1.99
CA ARG A 37 -21.44 1.72 3.22
C ARG A 37 -20.97 0.90 4.41
N SER A 38 -20.82 -0.42 4.27
CA SER A 38 -20.32 -1.30 5.32
C SER A 38 -18.91 -0.89 5.78
N LEU A 39 -18.01 -0.53 4.86
CA LEU A 39 -16.66 -0.02 5.19
C LEU A 39 -16.68 1.33 5.91
N ILE A 40 -17.61 2.23 5.56
CA ILE A 40 -17.79 3.50 6.27
C ILE A 40 -18.24 3.23 7.72
N SER A 41 -19.15 2.27 7.93
CA SER A 41 -19.58 1.85 9.27
C SER A 41 -18.43 1.23 10.08
N ALA A 42 -17.63 0.35 9.46
CA ALA A 42 -16.45 -0.24 10.10
C ALA A 42 -15.48 0.86 10.56
N ARG A 43 -15.24 1.88 9.72
CA ARG A 43 -14.39 3.02 10.08
C ARG A 43 -14.94 3.82 11.26
N GLN A 44 -16.26 4.02 11.32
CA GLN A 44 -16.89 4.71 12.45
C GLN A 44 -16.66 3.95 13.77
N LEU A 45 -16.81 2.62 13.75
CA LEU A 45 -16.53 1.77 14.91
C LEU A 45 -15.06 1.79 15.30
N THR A 46 -14.12 1.78 14.34
CA THR A 46 -12.70 1.89 14.66
C THR A 46 -12.35 3.23 15.32
N VAL A 47 -12.96 4.34 14.87
CA VAL A 47 -12.77 5.65 15.50
C VAL A 47 -13.41 5.70 16.88
N HIS A 48 -14.57 5.07 17.04
CA HIS A 48 -15.20 4.92 18.34
C HIS A 48 -14.30 4.13 19.29
N ALA A 49 -13.85 2.94 18.88
CA ALA A 49 -12.95 2.08 19.64
C ALA A 49 -11.64 2.79 20.00
N ALA A 50 -11.10 3.66 19.15
CA ALA A 50 -9.89 4.43 19.44
C ALA A 50 -10.06 5.47 20.58
N ASN A 51 -11.29 5.73 21.04
CA ASN A 51 -11.57 6.64 22.15
C ASN A 51 -11.36 5.97 23.52
N THR A 52 -10.08 5.69 23.83
CA THR A 52 -9.64 4.98 25.05
C THR A 52 -9.91 5.74 26.35
N GLY A 53 -10.27 7.03 26.28
CA GLY A 53 -10.63 7.83 27.46
C GLY A 53 -12.03 7.54 28.00
N THR A 54 -12.92 6.92 27.21
CA THR A 54 -14.31 6.65 27.59
C THR A 54 -14.75 5.19 27.42
N ASN A 55 -14.08 4.43 26.55
CA ASN A 55 -14.47 3.04 26.31
C ASN A 55 -13.87 2.11 27.35
N ASP A 56 -14.70 1.18 27.82
CA ASP A 56 -14.25 0.05 28.63
C ASP A 56 -14.01 -1.20 27.76
N GLU A 57 -13.44 -2.24 28.36
CA GLU A 57 -13.12 -3.50 27.67
C GLU A 57 -14.36 -4.19 27.07
N PHE A 58 -15.54 -4.01 27.67
CA PHE A 58 -16.79 -4.55 27.15
C PHE A 58 -17.21 -3.81 25.87
N MET A 59 -17.11 -2.48 25.85
CA MET A 59 -17.37 -1.67 24.66
C MET A 59 -16.41 -2.01 23.53
N HIS A 60 -15.11 -2.18 23.81
CA HIS A 60 -14.14 -2.64 22.80
C HIS A 60 -14.49 -4.02 22.24
N THR A 61 -14.93 -4.95 23.09
CA THR A 61 -15.35 -6.29 22.65
C THR A 61 -16.60 -6.21 21.79
N ALA A 62 -17.55 -5.34 22.12
CA ALA A 62 -18.76 -5.12 21.34
C ALA A 62 -18.46 -4.48 19.97
N ASP A 63 -17.61 -3.45 19.94
CA ASP A 63 -17.15 -2.82 18.70
C ASP A 63 -16.45 -3.85 17.78
N GLN A 64 -15.62 -4.72 18.35
CA GLN A 64 -14.94 -5.79 17.62
C GLN A 64 -15.94 -6.78 17.01
N GLN A 65 -16.96 -7.22 17.76
CA GLN A 65 -18.01 -8.10 17.26
C GLN A 65 -18.80 -7.45 16.11
N GLU A 66 -19.08 -6.16 16.20
CA GLU A 66 -19.77 -5.43 15.14
C GLU A 66 -18.89 -5.31 13.88
N ILE A 67 -17.58 -5.04 14.04
CA ILE A 67 -16.62 -5.07 12.93
C ILE A 67 -16.60 -6.46 12.27
N GLU A 68 -16.54 -7.55 13.04
CA GLU A 68 -16.57 -8.91 12.51
C GLU A 68 -17.86 -9.23 11.74
N SER A 69 -18.99 -8.72 12.22
CA SER A 69 -20.29 -8.81 11.52
C SER A 69 -20.24 -8.08 10.17
N ILE A 70 -19.70 -6.86 10.14
CA ILE A 70 -19.50 -6.07 8.92
C ILE A 70 -18.59 -6.81 7.92
N LEU A 71 -17.48 -7.38 8.39
CA LEU A 71 -16.59 -8.16 7.51
C LEU A 71 -17.29 -9.39 6.94
N THR A 72 -18.15 -10.04 7.74
CA THR A 72 -18.97 -11.17 7.29
C THR A 72 -19.97 -10.74 6.21
N GLU A 73 -20.63 -9.60 6.39
CA GLU A 73 -21.55 -9.02 5.40
C GLU A 73 -20.83 -8.71 4.08
N ILE A 74 -19.67 -8.04 4.13
CA ILE A 74 -18.85 -7.74 2.94
C ILE A 74 -18.49 -9.04 2.20
N ASN A 75 -18.06 -10.07 2.93
CA ASN A 75 -17.75 -11.37 2.33
C ASN A 75 -18.98 -12.05 1.71
N MET A 76 -20.16 -11.91 2.29
CA MET A 76 -21.42 -12.41 1.71
C MET A 76 -21.78 -11.65 0.43
N ILE A 77 -21.64 -10.33 0.40
CA ILE A 77 -21.87 -9.52 -0.81
C ILE A 77 -20.90 -9.97 -1.90
N ALA A 78 -19.61 -10.12 -1.57
CA ALA A 78 -18.60 -10.60 -2.52
C ALA A 78 -18.96 -11.98 -3.11
N ALA A 79 -19.39 -12.92 -2.27
CA ALA A 79 -19.69 -14.29 -2.67
C ALA A 79 -21.02 -14.45 -3.43
N ASN A 80 -22.02 -13.60 -3.16
CA ASN A 80 -23.37 -13.75 -3.72
C ASN A 80 -23.67 -12.81 -4.89
N THR A 81 -22.86 -11.76 -5.11
CA THR A 81 -23.07 -10.84 -6.23
C THR A 81 -22.76 -11.52 -7.55
N GLN A 82 -23.81 -11.81 -8.32
CA GLN A 82 -23.73 -12.49 -9.61
C GLN A 82 -24.67 -11.88 -10.63
N TYR A 83 -24.27 -11.96 -11.91
CA TYR A 83 -25.14 -11.71 -13.05
C TYR A 83 -25.17 -12.95 -13.95
N GLY A 84 -26.36 -13.54 -14.10
CA GLY A 84 -26.50 -14.83 -14.76
C GLY A 84 -25.75 -15.93 -14.01
N LYS A 85 -24.65 -16.43 -14.61
CA LYS A 85 -23.77 -17.47 -14.02
C LYS A 85 -22.38 -16.92 -13.63
N ASN A 86 -22.17 -15.62 -13.75
CA ASN A 86 -20.89 -14.99 -13.46
C ASN A 86 -20.95 -14.32 -12.10
N PHE A 87 -20.15 -14.82 -11.16
CA PHE A 87 -19.80 -14.08 -9.96
C PHE A 87 -18.96 -12.87 -10.35
N LEU A 88 -19.22 -11.72 -9.72
CA LEU A 88 -18.62 -10.46 -10.11
C LEU A 88 -17.55 -10.01 -9.13
N LEU A 89 -17.82 -10.05 -7.82
CA LEU A 89 -17.00 -9.40 -6.81
C LEU A 89 -16.16 -10.36 -5.95
N ASP A 90 -16.10 -11.63 -6.33
CA ASP A 90 -15.39 -12.68 -5.60
C ASP A 90 -13.90 -12.85 -6.01
N GLY A 91 -13.46 -12.06 -7.00
CA GLY A 91 -12.13 -12.12 -7.63
C GLY A 91 -12.02 -13.03 -8.84
N SER A 92 -13.05 -13.83 -9.15
CA SER A 92 -13.02 -14.77 -10.28
C SER A 92 -12.96 -14.07 -11.64
N ARG A 93 -13.31 -12.78 -11.71
CA ARG A 93 -13.26 -11.92 -12.89
C ARG A 93 -12.16 -10.86 -12.85
N ALA A 94 -11.19 -11.05 -11.95
CA ALA A 94 -9.98 -10.24 -11.88
C ALA A 94 -8.84 -10.86 -12.70
N GLY A 95 -7.79 -10.09 -12.91
CA GLY A 95 -6.49 -10.66 -13.20
C GLY A 95 -5.95 -11.38 -11.96
N ASN A 96 -5.65 -12.67 -12.08
CA ASN A 96 -5.14 -13.48 -10.96
C ASN A 96 -3.68 -13.85 -11.23
N GLY A 97 -2.80 -13.64 -10.25
CA GLY A 97 -1.37 -13.91 -10.35
C GLY A 97 -0.85 -14.75 -9.19
N ILE A 98 0.05 -15.67 -9.48
CA ILE A 98 0.84 -16.40 -8.46
C ILE A 98 2.30 -16.09 -8.71
N THR A 99 2.99 -15.57 -7.70
CA THR A 99 4.42 -15.26 -7.77
C THR A 99 5.27 -16.48 -7.39
N THR A 100 6.43 -16.60 -8.02
CA THR A 100 7.51 -17.48 -7.58
C THR A 100 8.75 -16.62 -7.37
N GLY A 101 9.17 -16.47 -6.11
CA GLY A 101 10.29 -15.63 -5.69
C GLY A 101 10.11 -15.24 -4.22
N GLU A 102 11.20 -15.11 -3.46
CA GLU A 102 11.13 -14.94 -1.99
C GLU A 102 10.47 -13.61 -1.56
N SER A 103 10.70 -12.54 -2.32
CA SER A 103 10.25 -11.19 -1.97
C SER A 103 9.19 -10.63 -2.92
N LEU A 104 8.47 -11.49 -3.63
CA LEU A 104 7.46 -11.08 -4.61
C LEU A 104 6.05 -11.43 -4.14
N GLU A 105 5.18 -10.42 -4.17
CA GLU A 105 3.75 -10.57 -3.90
C GLU A 105 2.95 -9.97 -5.06
N PHE A 106 2.06 -10.77 -5.66
CA PHE A 106 1.10 -10.26 -6.62
C PHE A 106 0.00 -9.49 -5.91
N LEU A 107 -0.29 -8.27 -6.35
CA LEU A 107 -1.33 -7.43 -5.75
C LEU A 107 -2.64 -7.54 -6.54
N ASP A 108 -2.65 -6.95 -7.72
CA ASP A 108 -3.78 -6.94 -8.63
C ASP A 108 -3.31 -6.75 -10.08
N ALA A 109 -4.24 -6.92 -11.00
CA ALA A 109 -4.05 -6.48 -12.37
C ALA A 109 -5.39 -6.04 -12.97
N ASP A 110 -5.34 -5.04 -13.85
CA ASP A 110 -6.51 -4.64 -14.61
C ASP A 110 -6.75 -5.53 -15.85
N HIS A 111 -7.80 -5.21 -16.61
CA HIS A 111 -8.24 -5.94 -17.80
C HIS A 111 -7.30 -5.86 -19.02
N ARG A 112 -6.29 -4.97 -19.00
CA ARG A 112 -5.32 -4.78 -20.09
C ARG A 112 -4.18 -5.80 -20.03
N ALA A 113 -3.86 -6.28 -18.83
CA ALA A 113 -2.88 -7.32 -18.61
C ALA A 113 -3.22 -8.60 -19.39
N THR A 114 -2.20 -9.28 -19.91
CA THR A 114 -2.34 -10.50 -20.73
C THR A 114 -1.80 -11.71 -20.00
N SER A 115 -2.53 -12.84 -20.05
CA SER A 115 -2.13 -14.11 -19.42
C SER A 115 -0.71 -14.53 -19.83
N SER A 116 0.10 -14.96 -18.88
CA SER A 116 1.54 -15.22 -19.08
C SER A 116 1.83 -16.52 -19.85
N GLY A 117 0.90 -17.48 -19.84
CA GLY A 117 1.18 -18.84 -20.32
C GLY A 117 2.18 -19.59 -19.43
N PRO A 118 2.71 -20.74 -19.90
CA PRO A 118 3.68 -21.54 -19.16
C PRO A 118 4.99 -20.77 -18.93
N GLY A 119 5.48 -20.72 -17.70
CA GLY A 119 6.73 -20.04 -17.32
C GLY A 119 6.53 -18.71 -16.59
N GLY A 120 5.35 -18.09 -16.73
CA GLY A 120 5.07 -16.81 -16.07
C GLY A 120 5.74 -15.62 -16.76
N HIS A 121 5.33 -14.42 -16.37
CA HIS A 121 6.02 -13.18 -16.71
C HIS A 121 7.22 -13.02 -15.78
N GLU A 122 8.41 -12.81 -16.33
CA GLU A 122 9.61 -12.56 -15.53
C GLU A 122 9.55 -11.19 -14.86
N ILE A 123 9.97 -11.11 -13.60
CA ILE A 123 10.01 -9.88 -12.82
C ILE A 123 11.47 -9.52 -12.56
N ASN A 124 11.92 -8.43 -13.16
CA ASN A 124 13.26 -7.90 -12.99
C ASN A 124 13.22 -6.70 -12.07
N ILE A 125 14.11 -6.67 -11.07
CA ILE A 125 14.30 -5.57 -10.13
C ILE A 125 15.70 -5.02 -10.32
N SER A 126 15.79 -3.81 -10.89
CA SER A 126 17.04 -3.09 -11.10
C SER A 126 17.44 -2.25 -9.88
N ARG A 127 16.46 -1.84 -9.06
CA ARG A 127 16.68 -1.13 -7.79
C ARG A 127 15.57 -1.48 -6.80
N ALA A 128 15.96 -1.87 -5.59
CA ALA A 128 15.03 -2.01 -4.47
C ALA A 128 14.63 -0.63 -3.91
N SER A 129 13.41 -0.53 -3.40
CA SER A 129 12.95 0.70 -2.76
C SER A 129 13.61 0.92 -1.40
N THR A 130 13.83 2.17 -1.02
CA THR A 130 14.33 2.56 0.31
C THR A 130 13.37 3.54 0.98
N ARG A 131 13.47 3.63 2.31
CA ARG A 131 12.78 4.64 3.11
C ARG A 131 13.63 5.90 3.19
N SER A 132 13.00 7.06 3.35
CA SER A 132 13.72 8.27 3.72
C SER A 132 14.30 8.10 5.12
N GLU A 133 15.61 8.25 5.24
CA GLU A 133 16.39 8.04 6.46
C GLU A 133 17.46 9.12 6.57
N VAL A 134 17.74 9.54 7.80
CA VAL A 134 18.88 10.37 8.18
C VAL A 134 19.54 9.78 9.42
N THR A 135 20.87 9.68 9.40
CA THR A 135 21.69 9.37 10.57
C THR A 135 22.58 10.56 10.88
N GLY A 136 22.58 11.00 12.14
CA GLY A 136 23.48 12.05 12.61
C GLY A 136 24.96 11.70 12.42
N SER A 137 25.80 12.73 12.32
CA SER A 137 27.26 12.61 12.41
C SER A 137 27.79 12.77 13.83
N VAL A 138 26.99 13.36 14.73
CA VAL A 138 27.29 13.57 16.14
C VAL A 138 26.37 12.71 16.98
N ALA A 139 26.96 11.98 17.93
CA ALA A 139 26.20 11.14 18.84
C ALA A 139 25.54 11.98 19.94
N LEU A 140 24.29 11.65 20.28
CA LEU A 140 23.65 12.12 21.50
C LEU A 140 24.47 11.62 22.69
N SER A 141 24.96 12.54 23.50
CA SER A 141 25.81 12.27 24.66
C SER A 141 25.24 12.93 25.91
N GLN A 142 25.73 12.53 27.08
CA GLN A 142 25.36 13.17 28.35
C GLN A 142 25.57 14.68 28.34
N GLN A 143 26.67 15.15 27.75
CA GLN A 143 26.96 16.57 27.65
C GLN A 143 25.89 17.33 26.85
N ILE A 144 25.43 16.77 25.72
CA ILE A 144 24.39 17.38 24.88
C ILE A 144 23.04 17.36 25.62
N ILE A 145 22.73 16.27 26.33
CA ILE A 145 21.51 16.13 27.11
C ILE A 145 21.45 17.18 28.23
N GLU A 146 22.54 17.34 28.99
CA GLU A 146 22.65 18.29 30.10
C GLU A 146 22.61 19.75 29.63
N GLN A 147 23.02 20.03 28.39
CA GLN A 147 22.89 21.35 27.75
C GLN A 147 21.45 21.67 27.32
N GLY A 148 20.52 20.70 27.39
CA GLY A 148 19.10 20.90 27.10
C GLY A 148 18.80 21.02 25.61
N GLU A 149 19.40 20.13 24.81
CA GLU A 149 19.18 19.97 23.38
C GLU A 149 17.68 19.99 23.02
N GLN A 150 17.34 20.72 21.96
CA GLN A 150 16.00 20.73 21.40
C GLN A 150 16.03 20.14 19.99
N MET A 151 14.98 19.39 19.68
CA MET A 151 14.80 18.75 18.39
C MET A 151 13.37 19.04 17.92
N THR A 152 13.26 19.60 16.73
CA THR A 152 11.97 19.78 16.05
C THR A 152 11.92 18.82 14.87
N ILE A 153 10.89 17.98 14.83
CA ILE A 153 10.66 17.01 13.76
C ILE A 153 9.27 17.27 13.18
N THR A 154 9.19 17.45 11.87
CA THR A 154 7.93 17.73 11.18
C THR A 154 7.73 16.76 10.01
N GLU A 155 6.57 16.10 9.97
CA GLU A 155 6.15 15.20 8.89
C GLU A 155 4.64 15.35 8.67
N GLY A 156 4.22 15.43 7.41
CA GLY A 156 2.78 15.47 7.06
C GLY A 156 1.97 16.59 7.72
N GLY A 157 2.60 17.69 8.13
CA GLY A 157 1.97 18.80 8.86
C GLY A 157 1.88 18.60 10.38
N ARG A 158 2.31 17.47 10.93
CA ARG A 158 2.46 17.21 12.37
C ARG A 158 3.88 17.56 12.81
N THR A 159 4.02 18.07 14.03
CA THR A 159 5.31 18.52 14.56
C THR A 159 5.52 18.02 15.99
N VAL A 160 6.69 17.47 16.24
CA VAL A 160 7.22 17.16 17.56
C VAL A 160 8.25 18.21 17.91
N ASN A 161 8.11 18.83 19.09
CA ASN A 161 9.16 19.64 19.70
C ASN A 161 9.62 18.90 20.95
N PHE A 162 10.73 18.18 20.82
CA PHE A 162 11.33 17.43 21.90
C PHE A 162 12.47 18.23 22.53
N LYS A 163 12.57 18.17 23.85
CA LYS A 163 13.70 18.70 24.60
C LYS A 163 14.28 17.60 25.46
N THR A 164 15.60 17.46 25.47
CA THR A 164 16.24 16.45 26.30
C THR A 164 15.96 16.65 27.77
N ILE A 165 15.78 15.54 28.48
CA ILE A 165 15.50 15.46 29.90
C ILE A 165 16.84 15.37 30.63
N THR A 166 17.22 16.46 31.30
CA THR A 166 18.43 16.51 32.14
C THR A 166 18.36 15.48 33.27
N ASN A 167 19.51 14.89 33.63
CA ASN A 167 19.63 13.79 34.61
C ASN A 167 19.05 12.44 34.16
N ALA A 168 18.44 12.35 32.98
CA ALA A 168 18.10 11.07 32.35
C ALA A 168 19.25 10.60 31.46
N ASN A 169 19.39 9.28 31.29
CA ASN A 169 20.45 8.73 30.46
C ASN A 169 20.15 8.85 28.94
N VAL A 170 21.09 8.44 28.09
CA VAL A 170 20.95 8.54 26.62
C VAL A 170 19.78 7.70 26.14
N GLU A 171 19.69 6.45 26.61
CA GLU A 171 18.60 5.53 26.28
C GLU A 171 17.22 6.04 26.73
N GLN A 172 17.12 6.61 27.92
CA GLN A 172 15.89 7.22 28.41
C GLN A 172 15.45 8.36 27.51
N ASN A 173 16.35 9.26 27.12
CA ASN A 173 16.03 10.34 26.19
C ASN A 173 15.59 9.81 24.81
N MET A 174 16.23 8.75 24.31
CA MET A 174 15.83 8.12 23.05
C MET A 174 14.47 7.44 23.14
N ASN A 175 14.15 6.80 24.28
CA ASN A 175 12.82 6.23 24.53
C ASN A 175 11.74 7.31 24.54
N GLU A 176 11.96 8.41 25.26
CA GLU A 176 11.02 9.53 25.34
C GLU A 176 10.86 10.24 23.99
N LEU A 177 11.93 10.38 23.20
CA LEU A 177 11.84 10.89 21.84
C LEU A 177 11.01 9.96 20.94
N ALA A 178 11.24 8.65 21.01
CA ALA A 178 10.48 7.68 20.23
C ALA A 178 8.98 7.71 20.59
N LEU A 179 8.66 7.78 21.88
CA LEU A 179 7.30 7.94 22.37
C LEU A 179 6.67 9.24 21.88
N ALA A 180 7.40 10.37 21.95
CA ALA A 180 6.90 11.65 21.45
C ALA A 180 6.60 11.64 19.95
N ILE A 181 7.41 10.93 19.14
CA ILE A 181 7.15 10.71 17.71
C ILE A 181 5.87 9.90 17.49
N GLU A 182 5.68 8.83 18.27
CA GLU A 182 4.51 7.95 18.19
C GLU A 182 3.22 8.66 18.65
N GLU A 183 3.24 9.33 19.80
CA GLU A 183 2.09 10.06 20.35
C GLU A 183 1.67 11.22 19.46
N ALA A 184 2.62 11.88 18.80
CA ALA A 184 2.32 12.92 17.82
C ALA A 184 1.82 12.36 16.48
N GLY A 185 1.84 11.03 16.28
CA GLY A 185 1.34 10.37 15.08
C GLY A 185 2.15 10.69 13.83
N LEU A 186 3.47 10.88 13.96
CA LEU A 186 4.37 11.04 12.82
C LEU A 186 4.64 9.66 12.20
N ASN A 187 4.72 9.59 10.87
CA ASN A 187 5.06 8.35 10.15
C ASN A 187 6.57 8.05 10.17
N LEU A 188 7.20 8.24 11.32
CA LEU A 188 8.64 8.08 11.53
C LEU A 188 8.92 7.05 12.63
N GLU A 189 10.11 6.48 12.60
CA GLU A 189 10.65 5.64 13.66
C GLU A 189 12.07 6.09 13.99
N LEU A 190 12.42 6.01 15.27
CA LEU A 190 13.79 6.15 15.73
C LEU A 190 14.47 4.77 15.64
N VAL A 191 15.38 4.61 14.68
CA VAL A 191 16.14 3.38 14.49
C VAL A 191 17.18 3.28 15.60
N ARG A 192 17.07 2.22 16.41
CA ARG A 192 17.96 1.98 17.53
C ARG A 192 19.14 1.11 17.08
N PRO A 193 20.39 1.52 17.34
CA PRO A 193 21.50 0.60 17.22
C PRO A 193 21.36 -0.53 18.26
N ASP A 194 21.90 -1.70 17.99
CA ASP A 194 21.97 -2.78 18.98
C ASP A 194 22.95 -2.38 20.09
N THR A 195 22.42 -2.13 21.29
CA THR A 195 23.19 -1.70 22.45
C THR A 195 23.32 -2.79 23.51
N GLY A 196 23.20 -4.08 23.13
CA GLY A 196 23.34 -5.22 24.03
C GLY A 196 24.50 -5.06 25.03
N GLY A 197 24.16 -4.80 26.31
CA GLY A 197 25.13 -4.63 27.40
C GLY A 197 25.64 -3.20 27.65
N SER A 198 25.07 -2.17 27.02
CA SER A 198 25.35 -0.76 27.35
C SER A 198 24.84 -0.40 28.74
N ASP A 199 25.54 0.53 29.41
CA ASP A 199 25.12 1.16 30.67
C ASP A 199 24.00 2.20 30.47
N GLY A 200 23.56 2.44 29.23
CA GLY A 200 22.57 3.44 28.86
C GLY A 200 23.10 4.87 28.81
N PHE A 201 24.38 5.09 29.13
CA PHE A 201 25.07 6.39 29.06
C PHE A 201 25.96 6.52 27.83
N THR A 202 26.26 5.40 27.18
CA THR A 202 27.07 5.35 25.96
C THR A 202 26.50 6.29 24.89
N PRO A 203 27.30 7.22 24.32
CA PRO A 203 26.82 8.10 23.27
C PRO A 203 26.35 7.33 22.03
N GLN A 204 25.22 7.74 21.44
CA GLN A 204 24.63 7.06 20.28
C GLN A 204 24.27 8.00 19.15
N LEU A 205 24.54 7.57 17.92
CA LEU A 205 24.02 8.27 16.74
C LEU A 205 22.50 8.11 16.68
N LEU A 206 21.80 9.21 16.42
CA LEU A 206 20.37 9.18 16.18
C LEU A 206 20.12 8.89 14.72
N THR A 207 19.25 7.92 14.44
CA THR A 207 18.80 7.61 13.08
C THR A 207 17.28 7.71 13.04
N LEU A 208 16.76 8.64 12.24
CA LEU A 208 15.33 8.76 11.98
C LEU A 208 15.02 8.20 10.61
N ARG A 209 14.02 7.33 10.55
CA ARG A 209 13.58 6.70 9.30
C ARG A 209 12.07 6.84 9.14
N HIS A 210 11.63 7.08 7.91
CA HIS A 210 10.23 7.09 7.56
C HIS A 210 9.67 5.66 7.51
N LYS A 211 8.45 5.43 8.02
CA LYS A 211 7.81 4.10 8.00
C LYS A 211 7.44 3.65 6.58
N ASN A 212 7.18 4.59 5.69
CA ASN A 212 6.83 4.31 4.29
C ASN A 212 8.02 4.37 3.33
N TYR A 213 8.03 3.43 2.38
CA TYR A 213 9.05 3.30 1.33
C TYR A 213 8.73 4.22 0.16
N GLY A 214 9.77 4.71 -0.51
CA GLY A 214 9.63 5.45 -1.75
C GLY A 214 10.04 6.91 -1.67
N SER A 215 10.09 7.54 -2.84
CA SER A 215 10.56 8.93 -2.98
C SER A 215 9.52 9.98 -2.60
N GLU A 216 8.25 9.59 -2.49
CA GLU A 216 7.14 10.49 -2.12
C GLU A 216 7.16 10.90 -0.63
N HIS A 217 7.93 10.19 0.21
CA HIS A 217 7.93 10.39 1.65
C HIS A 217 9.13 11.22 2.10
N SER A 218 8.86 12.27 2.86
CA SER A 218 9.88 13.20 3.35
C SER A 218 9.51 13.74 4.73
N PHE A 219 10.51 14.17 5.48
CA PHE A 219 10.31 14.84 6.77
C PHE A 219 11.36 15.92 6.97
N GLN A 220 11.08 16.83 7.90
CA GLN A 220 11.97 17.92 8.26
C GLN A 220 12.49 17.72 9.68
N VAL A 221 13.75 18.04 9.90
CA VAL A 221 14.43 17.94 11.20
C VAL A 221 15.19 19.22 11.49
N THR A 222 15.17 19.66 12.75
CA THR A 222 15.97 20.78 13.25
C THR A 222 16.53 20.40 14.61
N THR A 223 17.81 20.62 14.83
CA THR A 223 18.48 20.36 16.13
C THR A 223 19.35 21.55 16.50
N ASN A 224 19.49 21.82 17.79
CA ASN A 224 20.34 22.91 18.27
C ASN A 224 21.82 22.53 18.12
N THR A 225 22.13 21.24 18.22
CA THR A 225 23.47 20.71 17.95
C THR A 225 23.59 20.34 16.47
N ALA A 226 24.49 21.01 15.75
CA ALA A 226 24.82 20.66 14.38
C ALA A 226 25.39 19.24 14.29
N GLY A 227 24.91 18.46 13.33
CA GLY A 227 25.29 17.08 13.10
C GLY A 227 24.59 16.06 14.00
N LEU A 228 23.75 16.47 14.97
CA LEU A 228 23.01 15.50 15.79
C LEU A 228 21.98 14.75 14.96
N ILE A 229 21.16 15.48 14.20
CA ILE A 229 20.28 14.94 13.15
C ILE A 229 20.20 15.94 11.98
N SER A 230 20.15 17.25 12.28
CA SER A 230 20.28 18.30 11.25
C SER A 230 21.75 18.63 10.98
N ASN A 231 22.10 19.01 9.75
CA ASN A 231 23.45 19.38 9.31
C ASN A 231 23.92 20.68 9.95
N GLN A 232 22.99 21.61 10.22
CA GLN A 232 23.28 22.92 10.78
C GLN A 232 22.43 23.19 12.01
N SER A 233 23.04 23.81 13.01
CA SER A 233 22.38 24.22 14.25
C SER A 233 21.23 25.20 13.97
N ASP A 234 20.05 24.92 14.53
CA ASP A 234 18.85 25.75 14.43
C ASP A 234 18.36 26.01 12.99
N VAL A 235 18.81 25.20 12.03
CA VAL A 235 18.39 25.28 10.63
C VAL A 235 17.61 24.02 10.24
N PRO A 236 16.39 24.18 9.71
CA PRO A 236 15.60 23.03 9.29
C PRO A 236 16.17 22.36 8.03
N ASP A 237 16.39 21.05 8.14
CA ASP A 237 16.84 20.20 7.04
C ASP A 237 15.71 19.32 6.51
N TRP A 238 15.56 19.30 5.18
CA TRP A 238 14.61 18.44 4.49
C TRP A 238 15.24 17.10 4.13
N ILE A 239 14.66 16.02 4.65
CA ILE A 239 15.09 14.65 4.41
C ILE A 239 14.12 13.98 3.44
N GLN A 240 14.61 13.73 2.22
CA GLN A 240 13.90 13.02 1.16
C GLN A 240 14.88 12.10 0.42
N THR A 241 15.36 11.08 1.13
CA THR A 241 16.39 10.15 0.67
C THR A 241 15.82 8.80 0.20
N GLY A 242 14.52 8.57 0.39
CA GLY A 242 13.82 7.39 -0.05
C GLY A 242 13.77 7.28 -1.59
N VAL A 243 13.85 6.06 -2.09
CA VAL A 243 13.76 5.77 -3.53
C VAL A 243 12.70 4.70 -3.78
N ASP A 244 12.03 4.79 -4.92
CA ASP A 244 11.07 3.78 -5.35
C ASP A 244 11.77 2.58 -5.98
N VAL A 245 11.08 1.43 -5.93
CA VAL A 245 11.47 0.23 -6.65
C VAL A 245 11.58 0.54 -8.15
N ALA A 246 12.55 -0.03 -8.83
CA ALA A 246 12.66 0.07 -10.29
C ALA A 246 12.92 -1.31 -10.87
N GLY A 247 12.38 -1.55 -12.07
CA GLY A 247 12.35 -2.87 -12.65
C GLY A 247 11.48 -2.96 -13.88
N GLU A 248 11.31 -4.18 -14.36
CA GLU A 248 10.50 -4.54 -15.53
C GLU A 248 9.62 -5.75 -15.20
N ILE A 249 8.46 -5.82 -15.84
CA ILE A 249 7.53 -6.95 -15.77
C ILE A 249 7.40 -7.49 -17.18
N ALA A 250 7.68 -8.78 -17.38
CA ALA A 250 7.72 -9.41 -18.70
C ALA A 250 8.71 -8.77 -19.70
N GLY A 251 9.75 -8.08 -19.19
CA GLY A 251 10.68 -7.30 -20.02
C GLY A 251 10.11 -5.97 -20.53
N GLU A 252 8.97 -5.53 -20.00
CA GLU A 252 8.30 -4.28 -20.37
C GLU A 252 8.53 -3.19 -19.30
N GLU A 253 8.53 -1.93 -19.74
CA GLU A 253 8.71 -0.78 -18.85
C GLU A 253 7.66 -0.75 -17.73
N SER A 254 8.14 -0.53 -16.51
CA SER A 254 7.29 -0.49 -15.31
C SER A 254 7.62 0.72 -14.44
N THR A 255 6.60 1.25 -13.79
CA THR A 255 6.69 2.39 -12.88
C THR A 255 6.65 1.90 -11.45
N GLY A 256 7.63 2.29 -10.65
CA GLY A 256 7.64 2.03 -9.21
C GLY A 256 7.03 3.16 -8.40
N ARG A 257 6.34 2.80 -7.32
CA ARG A 257 5.95 3.70 -6.23
C ARG A 257 6.12 2.95 -4.91
N GLY A 258 7.03 3.42 -4.06
CA GLY A 258 7.47 2.68 -2.88
C GLY A 258 7.94 1.29 -3.27
N GLN A 259 7.37 0.27 -2.65
CA GLN A 259 7.65 -1.14 -2.93
C GLN A 259 6.85 -1.73 -4.09
N VAL A 260 5.94 -0.97 -4.70
CA VAL A 260 5.01 -1.49 -5.72
C VAL A 260 5.52 -1.15 -7.12
N LEU A 261 5.77 -2.18 -7.91
CA LEU A 261 6.09 -2.09 -9.33
C LEU A 261 4.80 -2.30 -10.15
N THR A 262 4.54 -1.39 -11.08
CA THR A 262 3.32 -1.40 -11.91
C THR A 262 3.69 -1.36 -13.39
N GLY A 263 3.17 -2.29 -14.19
CA GLY A 263 3.30 -2.22 -15.64
C GLY A 263 2.57 -0.99 -16.18
N GLY A 264 3.32 -0.06 -16.77
CA GLY A 264 2.83 1.25 -17.16
C GLY A 264 1.86 1.20 -18.36
N PRO A 265 1.20 2.33 -18.68
CA PRO A 265 0.43 2.44 -19.92
C PRO A 265 1.31 2.15 -21.14
N GLY A 266 0.89 1.21 -22.00
CA GLY A 266 1.67 0.77 -23.16
C GLY A 266 2.66 -0.37 -22.91
N ALA A 267 2.76 -0.89 -21.69
CA ALA A 267 3.63 -2.02 -21.32
C ALA A 267 3.09 -3.39 -21.80
N GLY A 268 2.62 -3.46 -23.05
CA GLY A 268 2.20 -4.69 -23.73
C GLY A 268 1.42 -5.69 -22.86
N VAL A 269 2.05 -6.82 -22.55
CA VAL A 269 1.44 -7.91 -21.78
C VAL A 269 1.39 -7.66 -20.27
N ALA A 270 2.21 -6.74 -19.78
CA ALA A 270 2.36 -6.38 -18.37
C ALA A 270 1.52 -5.16 -17.96
N GLU A 271 0.91 -4.44 -18.91
CA GLU A 271 0.13 -3.25 -18.64
C GLU A 271 -0.94 -3.50 -17.57
N GLY A 272 -0.89 -2.72 -16.49
CA GLY A 272 -1.83 -2.83 -15.38
C GLY A 272 -1.50 -3.91 -14.35
N ILE A 273 -0.49 -4.77 -14.54
CA ILE A 273 -0.03 -5.72 -13.51
C ILE A 273 0.69 -4.96 -12.40
N ARG A 274 0.33 -5.23 -11.14
CA ARG A 274 0.96 -4.68 -9.95
C ARG A 274 1.54 -5.76 -9.06
N ILE A 275 2.79 -5.57 -8.68
CA ILE A 275 3.57 -6.51 -7.87
C ILE A 275 4.29 -5.72 -6.79
N ARG A 276 4.28 -6.24 -5.57
CA ARG A 276 5.08 -5.71 -4.48
C ARG A 276 6.39 -6.50 -4.39
N TYR A 277 7.49 -5.74 -4.28
CA TYR A 277 8.80 -6.29 -3.97
C TYR A 277 9.24 -5.85 -2.57
N THR A 278 9.42 -6.82 -1.67
CA THR A 278 9.78 -6.55 -0.26
C THR A 278 11.27 -6.69 0.04
N GLY A 279 12.09 -7.04 -0.96
CA GLY A 279 13.52 -7.24 -0.77
C GLY A 279 14.26 -5.92 -0.53
N GLU A 280 15.23 -5.92 0.38
CA GLU A 280 16.01 -4.72 0.73
C GLU A 280 17.05 -4.34 -0.34
N LYS A 281 17.38 -5.28 -1.24
CA LYS A 281 18.37 -5.11 -2.30
C LYS A 281 17.88 -5.74 -3.59
N ALA A 282 18.32 -5.22 -4.73
CA ALA A 282 18.09 -5.90 -6.00
C ALA A 282 18.76 -7.29 -5.99
N PRO A 283 18.10 -8.33 -6.52
CA PRO A 283 18.63 -9.69 -6.55
C PRO A 283 19.85 -9.79 -7.49
N GLU A 284 20.73 -10.75 -7.23
CA GLU A 284 21.86 -11.03 -8.11
C GLU A 284 21.34 -11.47 -9.50
N GLY A 285 21.75 -10.77 -10.55
CA GLY A 285 21.24 -11.00 -11.91
C GLY A 285 19.94 -10.27 -12.24
N GLN A 286 19.43 -9.41 -11.34
CA GLN A 286 18.22 -8.59 -11.49
C GLN A 286 16.89 -9.35 -11.56
N THR A 287 16.88 -10.65 -11.85
CA THR A 287 15.65 -11.45 -11.81
C THR A 287 15.22 -11.72 -10.36
N ALA A 288 14.07 -11.17 -9.95
CA ALA A 288 13.46 -11.45 -8.65
C ALA A 288 12.60 -12.72 -8.65
N GLY A 289 12.13 -13.14 -9.82
CA GLY A 289 11.25 -14.30 -9.96
C GLY A 289 10.31 -14.18 -11.15
N THR A 290 9.17 -14.87 -11.09
CA THR A 290 8.12 -14.77 -12.11
C THR A 290 6.73 -14.63 -11.50
N VAL A 291 5.78 -14.15 -12.29
CA VAL A 291 4.34 -14.17 -11.97
C VAL A 291 3.60 -15.00 -13.02
N THR A 292 2.98 -16.10 -12.59
CA THR A 292 2.03 -16.84 -13.44
C THR A 292 0.70 -16.12 -13.40
N PHE A 293 0.34 -15.44 -14.48
CA PHE A 293 -0.81 -14.55 -14.55
C PHE A 293 -1.91 -15.12 -15.46
N MET A 294 -3.16 -15.04 -15.01
CA MET A 294 -4.36 -15.40 -15.77
C MET A 294 -5.34 -14.23 -15.78
N GLN A 295 -5.67 -13.74 -16.98
CA GLN A 295 -6.69 -12.73 -17.20
C GLN A 295 -8.08 -13.38 -17.31
N ASN A 296 -8.96 -13.11 -16.35
CA ASN A 296 -10.34 -13.62 -16.33
C ASN A 296 -11.41 -12.55 -16.54
N SER A 297 -11.02 -11.36 -17.05
CA SER A 297 -11.95 -10.28 -17.38
C SER A 297 -13.12 -10.76 -18.27
N LEU A 298 -14.30 -10.21 -18.03
CA LEU A 298 -15.46 -10.42 -18.89
C LEU A 298 -15.32 -9.63 -20.18
N GLU A 299 -15.63 -10.27 -21.31
CA GLU A 299 -15.55 -9.65 -22.63
C GLU A 299 -16.94 -9.49 -23.23
N PHE A 300 -17.26 -8.28 -23.69
CA PHE A 300 -18.56 -7.94 -24.24
C PHE A 300 -18.42 -7.45 -25.68
N HIS A 301 -19.31 -7.92 -26.54
CA HIS A 301 -19.37 -7.52 -27.94
C HIS A 301 -20.43 -6.44 -28.14
N ILE A 302 -20.00 -5.18 -28.23
CA ILE A 302 -20.89 -4.00 -28.19
C ILE A 302 -21.08 -3.33 -29.56
N GLY A 303 -20.49 -3.86 -30.63
CA GLY A 303 -20.65 -3.34 -31.98
C GLY A 303 -21.12 -4.36 -32.99
N HIS A 304 -21.37 -3.91 -34.22
CA HIS A 304 -21.78 -4.77 -35.34
C HIS A 304 -20.61 -5.48 -36.03
N ASN A 305 -19.36 -5.13 -35.67
CA ASN A 305 -18.14 -5.68 -36.23
C ASN A 305 -17.40 -6.51 -35.18
N VAL A 306 -16.79 -7.62 -35.61
CA VAL A 306 -16.10 -8.62 -34.76
C VAL A 306 -15.07 -8.03 -33.78
N ASN A 307 -14.51 -6.87 -34.10
CA ASN A 307 -13.46 -6.20 -33.32
C ASN A 307 -13.99 -5.17 -32.29
N HIS A 308 -15.30 -4.88 -32.26
CA HIS A 308 -15.87 -3.96 -31.28
C HIS A 308 -16.18 -4.68 -29.97
N ARG A 309 -15.14 -4.87 -29.17
CA ARG A 309 -15.21 -5.55 -27.89
C ARG A 309 -14.75 -4.62 -26.77
N THR A 310 -15.36 -4.78 -25.61
CA THR A 310 -14.92 -4.14 -24.37
C THR A 310 -14.67 -5.22 -23.33
N LYS A 311 -13.70 -4.97 -22.44
CA LYS A 311 -13.37 -5.87 -21.34
C LYS A 311 -13.60 -5.16 -20.02
N VAL A 312 -14.08 -5.93 -19.03
CA VAL A 312 -14.26 -5.45 -17.67
C VAL A 312 -13.70 -6.48 -16.72
N SER A 313 -12.81 -6.05 -15.84
CA SER A 313 -12.30 -6.84 -14.73
C SER A 313 -12.90 -6.34 -13.43
N PHE A 314 -13.26 -7.27 -12.55
CA PHE A 314 -13.74 -6.95 -11.21
C PHE A 314 -12.81 -7.61 -10.20
N ASN A 315 -12.14 -6.78 -9.39
CA ASN A 315 -11.31 -7.26 -8.30
C ASN A 315 -12.18 -7.85 -7.18
N SER A 316 -11.58 -8.72 -6.38
CA SER A 316 -12.24 -9.26 -5.20
C SER A 316 -12.49 -8.17 -4.16
N VAL A 317 -13.70 -8.14 -3.61
CA VAL A 317 -14.04 -7.27 -2.45
C VAL A 317 -14.13 -8.07 -1.15
N LYS A 318 -13.66 -9.32 -1.14
CA LYS A 318 -13.54 -10.09 0.11
C LYS A 318 -12.62 -9.35 1.09
N ALA A 319 -12.92 -9.43 2.39
CA ALA A 319 -12.14 -8.76 3.42
C ALA A 319 -10.66 -9.16 3.40
N ALA A 320 -10.35 -10.42 3.09
CA ALA A 320 -8.98 -10.94 2.97
C ALA A 320 -8.18 -10.35 1.79
N THR A 321 -8.83 -9.73 0.80
CA THR A 321 -8.16 -9.11 -0.35
C THR A 321 -8.31 -7.60 -0.38
N LEU A 322 -9.29 -7.04 0.35
CA LEU A 322 -9.44 -5.60 0.48
C LEU A 322 -8.28 -5.01 1.26
N GLY A 323 -7.74 -3.90 0.76
CA GLY A 323 -6.58 -3.23 1.37
C GLY A 323 -5.25 -3.92 1.07
N SER A 324 -5.22 -5.00 0.31
CA SER A 324 -3.95 -5.57 -0.18
C SER A 324 -3.21 -4.54 -1.05
N GLY A 325 -1.89 -4.53 -0.97
CA GLY A 325 -1.10 -3.53 -1.69
C GLY A 325 -1.08 -2.13 -1.06
N ILE A 326 -1.90 -1.86 -0.05
CA ILE A 326 -1.88 -0.59 0.70
C ILE A 326 -0.87 -0.71 1.84
N GLN A 327 -0.01 0.29 1.99
CA GLN A 327 0.88 0.38 3.13
C GLN A 327 0.11 0.93 4.34
N ASN A 328 0.22 0.26 5.49
CA ASN A 328 -0.37 0.70 6.74
C ASN A 328 0.61 0.51 7.90
N ASP A 329 0.36 1.23 8.99
CA ASP A 329 1.18 1.17 10.22
C ASP A 329 0.86 -0.05 11.09
N SER A 330 -0.25 -0.75 10.81
CA SER A 330 -0.74 -1.87 11.61
C SER A 330 -0.12 -3.21 11.22
N ASN A 331 0.74 -3.25 10.20
CA ASN A 331 1.35 -4.46 9.61
C ASN A 331 0.33 -5.48 9.06
N PHE A 332 -0.95 -5.13 8.97
CA PHE A 332 -1.95 -6.01 8.37
C PHE A 332 -1.82 -5.95 6.84
N SER A 333 -1.78 -7.11 6.19
CA SER A 333 -1.73 -7.19 4.72
C SER A 333 -3.08 -6.96 4.04
N SER A 334 -4.16 -7.02 4.81
CA SER A 334 -5.55 -6.96 4.37
C SER A 334 -6.45 -6.38 5.46
N LEU A 335 -7.74 -6.20 5.13
CA LEU A 335 -8.75 -5.80 6.10
C LEU A 335 -9.10 -6.92 7.10
N ALA A 336 -8.92 -8.19 6.70
CA ALA A 336 -9.05 -9.37 7.58
C ALA A 336 -7.70 -9.79 8.15
#